data_AF-A0A0E0CXP4-F1
#
_entry.id   AF-A0A0E0CXP4-F1
#
_cell.length_a   1.000
_cell.length_b   1.000
_cell.length_c   1.000
_cell.angle_alpha   90.00
_cell.angle_beta   90.00
_cell.angle_gamma   90.00
#
_symmetry.space_group_name_H-M   'P 1'
#
loop_
_entity.id
_entity.type
_entity.pdbx_description
1 polymer ?
#
loop_
_entity_poly.entity_id
_entity_poly.type
_entity_poly.pdbx_seq_one_letter_code
_entity_poly.pdbx_strand_id
1 'polypeptide(L)'
;MRIPCESVSLAMARRSSRACAAAMATAAVFALLAATATATGLVRVEHPTKSDGSLSLLVVGDWGRKGTYNQSRVAEQMGKVGEKLNIDFVISTGDNFYEDGLTGVDDQAFEESFTDIYTAKSLQKPWYLVLGNHDYRGDVLAQLSPVLRKIDQRFLCMRSFIVNAEIVDFFFIDTTPFQLKYWTRPKDHHYDWRGVAPRQKYITNLLKDMDEAMKKSTAKWKIAVGHHTIRSVSDHGDTKELLQLLLPVLKVNSIDFYINGHDHCLEHISSRDSPIQYLTSGGGSKAWRGVFQPNSDKLQFFYDGQGFMSLQINQDQADFIFYDVSGNILYKWSKSKANYLQPSTYITEA
;
A
#
# COMPACT_ATOMS: atom_id res chain seq x y z
N MET A 1 92.58 -4.96 6.58
CA MET A 1 92.20 -4.23 7.82
C MET A 1 90.85 -3.57 7.55
N ARG A 2 89.79 -3.71 8.37
CA ARG A 2 89.61 -4.46 9.63
C ARG A 2 88.56 -5.59 9.47
N ILE A 3 88.36 -6.35 10.54
CA ILE A 3 87.27 -7.32 10.86
C ILE A 3 86.86 -7.02 12.34
N PRO A 4 85.79 -7.58 12.98
CA PRO A 4 84.86 -8.67 12.59
C PRO A 4 83.35 -8.38 12.91
N CYS A 5 82.52 -9.45 12.87
CA CYS A 5 81.34 -9.90 13.68
C CYS A 5 80.57 -8.98 14.65
N GLU A 6 79.33 -9.26 15.11
CA GLU A 6 78.39 -10.43 14.98
C GLU A 6 76.92 -9.88 14.84
N SER A 7 75.75 -10.51 15.04
CA SER A 7 75.20 -11.83 15.50
C SER A 7 73.87 -12.10 14.73
N VAL A 8 73.34 -13.31 14.46
CA VAL A 8 72.96 -14.56 15.20
C VAL A 8 71.59 -14.51 15.92
N SER A 9 70.63 -15.30 15.38
CA SER A 9 69.36 -15.80 16.00
C SER A 9 68.19 -14.81 16.22
N LEU A 10 66.90 -15.24 16.31
CA LEU A 10 66.33 -16.60 16.45
C LEU A 10 64.95 -16.79 15.73
N ALA A 11 64.73 -18.00 15.20
CA ALA A 11 63.47 -18.78 15.05
C ALA A 11 62.11 -18.18 14.57
N MET A 12 61.57 -18.84 13.52
CA MET A 12 60.19 -19.38 13.37
C MET A 12 58.98 -18.40 13.26
N ALA A 13 57.83 -18.77 12.64
CA ALA A 13 57.41 -20.06 12.08
C ALA A 13 56.45 -19.96 10.85
N ARG A 14 56.62 -20.92 9.92
CA ARG A 14 55.58 -21.72 9.23
C ARG A 14 54.34 -21.06 8.58
N ARG A 15 54.19 -21.40 7.27
CA ARG A 15 52.95 -21.83 6.58
C ARG A 15 51.81 -20.80 6.40
N SER A 16 50.93 -20.91 5.41
CA SER A 16 50.97 -21.67 4.14
C SER A 16 49.89 -21.13 3.19
N SER A 17 50.14 -21.16 1.88
CA SER A 17 49.16 -20.77 0.87
C SER A 17 47.95 -21.72 0.80
N ARG A 18 46.77 -21.24 1.23
CA ARG A 18 45.41 -21.64 0.76
C ARG A 18 44.30 -20.88 1.51
N ALA A 19 43.79 -19.82 0.89
CA ALA A 19 42.55 -19.11 1.23
C ALA A 19 42.15 -18.27 0.00
N CYS A 20 40.89 -18.10 -0.40
CA CYS A 20 39.66 -18.81 -0.02
C CYS A 20 38.86 -19.13 -1.30
N ALA A 21 38.05 -20.19 -1.26
CA ALA A 21 37.00 -20.45 -2.24
C ALA A 21 35.63 -20.16 -1.61
N ALA A 22 34.63 -19.86 -2.45
CA ALA A 22 33.21 -19.74 -2.13
C ALA A 22 32.82 -18.66 -1.08
N ALA A 23 32.60 -17.42 -1.53
CA ALA A 23 31.69 -16.45 -0.88
C ALA A 23 31.29 -15.29 -1.81
N MET A 24 30.57 -15.57 -2.91
CA MET A 24 29.68 -14.58 -3.55
C MET A 24 28.34 -15.30 -3.79
N ALA A 25 27.36 -15.06 -2.91
CA ALA A 25 26.43 -13.92 -2.97
C ALA A 25 25.40 -14.14 -4.09
N THR A 26 24.20 -14.53 -3.67
CA THR A 26 23.03 -14.75 -4.53
C THR A 26 22.77 -13.53 -5.42
N ALA A 27 22.74 -13.73 -6.73
CA ALA A 27 22.44 -12.67 -7.67
C ALA A 27 21.00 -12.16 -7.43
N ALA A 28 20.88 -10.90 -6.98
CA ALA A 28 19.59 -10.24 -6.88
C ALA A 28 18.99 -10.05 -8.29
N VAL A 29 17.79 -10.58 -8.51
CA VAL A 29 17.07 -10.39 -9.78
C VAL A 29 16.53 -8.97 -9.83
N PHE A 30 17.34 -8.04 -10.35
CA PHE A 30 16.91 -6.68 -10.61
C PHE A 30 15.88 -6.66 -11.75
N ALA A 31 14.61 -6.39 -11.39
CA ALA A 31 13.52 -6.26 -12.35
C ALA A 31 13.71 -4.99 -13.22
N LEU A 32 14.27 -5.18 -14.41
CA LEU A 32 14.57 -4.10 -15.35
C LEU A 32 13.29 -3.63 -16.07
N LEU A 33 12.51 -2.75 -15.44
CA LEU A 33 11.27 -2.19 -15.98
C LEU A 33 11.52 -1.19 -17.13
N ALA A 34 11.89 -1.74 -18.29
CA ALA A 34 11.88 -1.04 -19.57
C ALA A 34 10.43 -0.93 -20.08
N ALA A 35 9.72 0.10 -19.65
CA ALA A 35 8.33 0.35 -20.06
C ALA A 35 8.26 0.80 -21.54
N THR A 36 8.13 -0.16 -22.46
CA THR A 36 7.80 0.10 -23.86
C THR A 36 6.37 0.63 -23.96
N ALA A 37 6.20 1.80 -24.59
CA ALA A 37 4.94 2.56 -24.56
C ALA A 37 3.87 2.04 -25.55
N THR A 38 3.55 0.74 -25.49
CA THR A 38 2.48 0.09 -26.26
C THR A 38 1.76 -0.98 -25.41
N ALA A 39 1.11 -0.54 -24.33
CA ALA A 39 0.29 -1.41 -23.48
C ALA A 39 -1.08 -0.75 -23.21
N THR A 40 -2.15 -1.39 -23.68
CA THR A 40 -3.53 -1.05 -23.30
C THR A 40 -3.91 -1.81 -22.03
N GLY A 41 -3.94 -1.12 -20.90
CA GLY A 41 -4.34 -1.68 -19.61
C GLY A 41 -3.58 -1.09 -18.43
N LEU A 42 -3.88 -1.59 -17.23
CA LEU A 42 -3.23 -1.20 -15.98
C LEU A 42 -1.82 -1.79 -15.87
N VAL A 43 -0.90 -1.05 -15.25
CA VAL A 43 0.43 -1.57 -14.89
C VAL A 43 0.27 -2.69 -13.87
N ARG A 44 0.94 -3.82 -14.08
CA ARG A 44 1.12 -4.88 -13.09
C ARG A 44 2.52 -4.80 -12.47
N VAL A 45 2.58 -5.02 -11.16
CA VAL A 45 3.80 -5.23 -10.39
C VAL A 45 3.66 -6.58 -9.70
N GLU A 46 4.62 -7.46 -9.90
CA GLU A 46 4.60 -8.80 -9.29
C GLU A 46 5.37 -8.77 -7.96
N HIS A 47 4.82 -9.40 -6.92
CA HIS A 47 5.39 -9.49 -5.58
C HIS A 47 5.11 -10.89 -5.00
N PRO A 48 6.03 -11.86 -5.07
CA PRO A 48 5.75 -13.25 -4.68
C PRO A 48 5.41 -13.38 -3.19
N THR A 49 4.69 -14.46 -2.84
CA THR A 49 4.41 -14.80 -1.43
C THR A 49 5.68 -15.23 -0.68
N LYS A 50 5.58 -15.24 0.66
CA LYS A 50 6.57 -15.89 1.53
C LYS A 50 6.65 -17.38 1.20
N SER A 51 7.73 -18.03 1.62
CA SER A 51 7.97 -19.47 1.39
C SER A 51 6.93 -20.43 2.01
N ASP A 52 6.00 -19.94 2.81
CA ASP A 52 4.86 -20.66 3.38
C ASP A 52 3.52 -20.37 2.66
N GLY A 53 3.55 -19.61 1.57
CA GLY A 53 2.35 -19.20 0.81
C GLY A 53 1.54 -18.08 1.48
N SER A 54 2.14 -17.33 2.41
CA SER A 54 1.52 -16.18 3.09
C SER A 54 2.11 -14.83 2.67
N LEU A 55 1.42 -13.77 3.07
CA LEU A 55 1.86 -12.38 3.01
C LEU A 55 1.55 -11.69 4.33
N SER A 56 2.30 -10.65 4.66
CA SER A 56 2.07 -9.80 5.82
C SER A 56 2.40 -8.35 5.46
N LEU A 57 1.46 -7.44 5.65
CA LEU A 57 1.60 -6.03 5.25
C LEU A 57 1.00 -5.08 6.29
N LEU A 58 1.42 -3.83 6.21
CA LEU A 58 0.77 -2.71 6.91
C LEU A 58 -0.01 -1.84 5.92
N VAL A 59 -1.03 -1.14 6.41
CA VAL A 59 -1.79 -0.14 5.67
C VAL A 59 -1.77 1.18 6.45
N VAL A 60 -1.47 2.30 5.79
CA VAL A 60 -1.58 3.64 6.38
C VAL A 60 -2.00 4.70 5.35
N GLY A 61 -3.05 5.45 5.65
CA GLY A 61 -3.49 6.62 4.88
C GLY A 61 -3.20 7.92 5.61
N ASP A 62 -3.31 9.04 4.88
CA ASP A 62 -3.53 10.36 5.49
C ASP A 62 -2.39 10.77 6.45
N TRP A 63 -1.14 10.62 6.00
CA TRP A 63 0.03 10.57 6.89
C TRP A 63 1.03 11.72 6.75
N GLY A 64 1.30 12.25 5.55
CA GLY A 64 2.50 13.08 5.34
C GLY A 64 2.45 14.46 5.95
N ARG A 65 3.04 14.64 7.14
CA ARG A 65 2.99 15.88 7.93
C ARG A 65 4.34 16.21 8.58
N LYS A 66 5.46 15.89 7.94
CA LYS A 66 6.83 16.19 8.44
C LYS A 66 7.06 15.69 9.89
N GLY A 67 6.54 14.50 10.21
CA GLY A 67 6.57 13.89 11.55
C GLY A 67 5.55 14.43 12.55
N THR A 68 4.94 15.59 12.27
CA THR A 68 3.97 16.25 13.17
C THR A 68 2.63 15.51 13.25
N TYR A 69 1.72 15.97 14.12
CA TYR A 69 0.46 15.27 14.44
C TYR A 69 0.66 13.78 14.74
N ASN A 70 1.70 13.45 15.52
CA ASN A 70 2.12 12.09 15.89
C ASN A 70 2.47 11.14 14.72
N GLN A 71 2.67 11.64 13.49
CA GLN A 71 3.07 10.79 12.36
C GLN A 71 4.32 9.96 12.70
N SER A 72 5.33 10.55 13.36
CA SER A 72 6.53 9.81 13.81
C SER A 72 6.22 8.72 14.86
N ARG A 73 5.17 8.86 15.67
CA ARG A 73 4.74 7.81 16.63
C ARG A 73 4.03 6.67 15.92
N VAL A 74 3.17 6.98 14.96
CA VAL A 74 2.57 5.97 14.07
C VAL A 74 3.67 5.20 13.36
N ALA A 75 4.68 5.88 12.80
CA ALA A 75 5.85 5.26 12.17
C ALA A 75 6.68 4.37 13.12
N GLU A 76 6.89 4.80 14.37
CA GLU A 76 7.59 4.01 15.40
C GLU A 76 6.85 2.69 15.69
N GLN A 77 5.52 2.74 15.83
CA GLN A 77 4.69 1.57 16.12
C GLN A 77 4.51 0.67 14.89
N MET A 78 4.39 1.25 13.68
CA MET A 78 4.49 0.52 12.42
C MET A 78 5.83 -0.24 12.33
N GLY A 79 6.94 0.37 12.77
CA GLY A 79 8.24 -0.30 12.85
C GLY A 79 8.21 -1.56 13.72
N LYS A 80 7.69 -1.45 14.95
CA LYS A 80 7.61 -2.58 15.90
C LYS A 80 6.67 -3.69 15.42
N VAL A 81 5.51 -3.34 14.88
CA VAL A 81 4.56 -4.32 14.32
C VAL A 81 5.11 -4.95 13.04
N GLY A 82 5.73 -4.15 12.17
CA GLY A 82 6.37 -4.62 10.92
C GLY A 82 7.51 -5.60 11.16
N GLU A 83 8.28 -5.41 12.23
CA GLU A 83 9.32 -6.35 12.68
C GLU A 83 8.69 -7.65 13.20
N LYS A 84 7.70 -7.53 14.11
CA LYS A 84 7.00 -8.68 14.70
C LYS A 84 6.28 -9.58 13.68
N LEU A 85 5.73 -8.99 12.61
CA LEU A 85 5.03 -9.72 11.54
C LEU A 85 5.94 -10.11 10.37
N ASN A 86 7.22 -9.66 10.37
CA ASN A 86 8.14 -9.74 9.23
C ASN A 86 7.44 -9.36 7.91
N ILE A 87 7.03 -8.09 7.80
CA ILE A 87 6.20 -7.64 6.67
C ILE A 87 6.92 -7.66 5.33
N ASP A 88 6.19 -7.89 4.25
CA ASP A 88 6.71 -7.95 2.89
C ASP A 88 6.72 -6.57 2.21
N PHE A 89 5.66 -5.78 2.47
CA PHE A 89 5.48 -4.41 1.98
C PHE A 89 4.50 -3.60 2.83
N VAL A 90 4.34 -2.32 2.49
CA VAL A 90 3.34 -1.41 3.05
C VAL A 90 2.41 -0.94 1.93
N ILE A 91 1.12 -0.80 2.23
CA ILE A 91 0.11 -0.16 1.39
C ILE A 91 -0.14 1.25 1.92
N SER A 92 -0.25 2.24 1.03
CA SER A 92 -0.80 3.53 1.39
C SER A 92 -2.04 3.89 0.58
N THR A 93 -3.06 4.36 1.29
CA THR A 93 -4.35 4.81 0.78
C THR A 93 -4.37 6.32 0.45
N GLY A 94 -3.22 6.88 0.09
CA GLY A 94 -3.10 8.27 -0.36
C GLY A 94 -3.24 9.33 0.74
N ASP A 95 -3.26 10.58 0.30
CA ASP A 95 -2.93 11.77 1.09
C ASP A 95 -1.52 11.61 1.70
N ASN A 96 -0.58 11.42 0.77
CA ASN A 96 0.82 11.17 1.01
C ASN A 96 1.54 12.44 1.51
N PHE A 97 1.10 13.64 1.12
CA PHE A 97 1.69 14.92 1.57
C PHE A 97 0.64 16.03 1.77
N TYR A 98 0.66 16.65 2.96
CA TYR A 98 -0.27 17.71 3.38
C TYR A 98 0.39 19.11 3.50
N GLU A 99 -0.36 20.21 3.40
CA GLU A 99 -1.82 20.29 3.16
C GLU A 99 -2.20 20.38 1.67
N ASP A 100 -1.26 20.58 0.75
CA ASP A 100 -1.56 20.71 -0.69
C ASP A 100 -0.48 20.02 -1.56
N GLY A 101 -0.12 18.77 -1.21
CA GLY A 101 0.77 17.91 -2.02
C GLY A 101 2.26 18.27 -1.94
N LEU A 102 3.01 17.88 -2.98
CA LEU A 102 4.39 18.32 -3.23
C LEU A 102 4.38 19.43 -4.29
N THR A 103 5.30 20.40 -4.20
CA THR A 103 5.45 21.47 -5.21
C THR A 103 6.28 21.07 -6.43
N GLY A 104 7.04 19.96 -6.33
CA GLY A 104 7.89 19.46 -7.41
C GLY A 104 8.64 18.18 -7.01
N VAL A 105 9.55 17.71 -7.87
CA VAL A 105 10.38 16.52 -7.59
C VAL A 105 11.53 16.77 -6.61
N ASP A 106 11.85 18.04 -6.37
CA ASP A 106 12.91 18.50 -5.47
C ASP A 106 12.33 19.07 -4.14
N ASP A 107 11.06 18.79 -3.84
CA ASP A 107 10.39 19.28 -2.63
C ASP A 107 10.80 18.47 -1.39
N GLN A 108 11.42 19.16 -0.43
CA GLN A 108 11.91 18.57 0.84
C GLN A 108 10.80 17.91 1.66
N ALA A 109 9.53 18.27 1.46
CA ALA A 109 8.40 17.61 2.11
C ALA A 109 8.34 16.09 1.80
N PHE A 110 8.95 15.64 0.69
CA PHE A 110 9.16 14.22 0.39
C PHE A 110 10.02 13.54 1.47
N GLU A 111 11.25 14.03 1.67
CA GLU A 111 12.20 13.44 2.63
C GLU A 111 11.71 13.63 4.07
N GLU A 112 11.32 14.86 4.42
CA GLU A 112 10.85 15.24 5.76
C GLU A 112 9.60 14.48 6.20
N SER A 113 8.73 14.04 5.27
CA SER A 113 7.49 13.31 5.59
C SER A 113 7.56 11.81 5.34
N PHE A 114 8.45 11.32 4.48
CA PHE A 114 8.53 9.90 4.12
C PHE A 114 9.87 9.26 4.52
N THR A 115 10.97 9.71 3.91
CA THR A 115 12.31 9.12 4.06
C THR A 115 12.76 9.13 5.53
N ASP A 116 12.71 10.30 6.16
CA ASP A 116 13.21 10.54 7.53
C ASP A 116 12.24 10.05 8.63
N ILE A 117 10.98 9.77 8.27
CA ILE A 117 9.94 9.33 9.21
C ILE A 117 9.87 7.81 9.31
N TYR A 118 9.84 7.10 8.19
CA TYR A 118 9.66 5.64 8.18
C TYR A 118 11.00 4.90 8.17
N THR A 119 11.92 5.27 9.05
CA THR A 119 13.33 4.84 9.10
C THR A 119 13.56 3.45 9.73
N ALA A 120 12.56 2.84 10.36
CA ALA A 120 12.67 1.52 10.98
C ALA A 120 13.08 0.45 9.95
N LYS A 121 13.95 -0.50 10.35
CA LYS A 121 14.49 -1.56 9.47
C LYS A 121 13.40 -2.42 8.83
N SER A 122 12.35 -2.72 9.57
CA SER A 122 11.15 -3.44 9.12
C SER A 122 10.32 -2.69 8.07
N LEU A 123 10.46 -1.36 7.98
CA LEU A 123 9.82 -0.50 6.98
C LEU A 123 10.73 -0.22 5.77
N GLN A 124 11.91 -0.84 5.71
CA GLN A 124 12.79 -0.84 4.53
C GLN A 124 12.34 -1.91 3.54
N LYS A 125 11.11 -1.74 3.07
CA LYS A 125 10.33 -2.63 2.19
C LYS A 125 9.63 -1.77 1.13
N PRO A 126 9.11 -2.34 0.03
CA PRO A 126 8.28 -1.59 -0.91
C PRO A 126 7.08 -0.93 -0.22
N TRP A 127 6.75 0.29 -0.62
CA TRP A 127 5.49 0.95 -0.31
C TRP A 127 4.71 1.14 -1.61
N TYR A 128 3.50 0.58 -1.68
CA TYR A 128 2.60 0.74 -2.83
C TYR A 128 1.56 1.80 -2.50
N LEU A 129 1.56 2.92 -3.24
CA LEU A 129 0.75 4.10 -2.90
C LEU A 129 -0.19 4.51 -4.04
N VAL A 130 -1.45 4.81 -3.68
CA VAL A 130 -2.33 5.68 -4.48
C VAL A 130 -2.15 7.15 -4.09
N LEU A 131 -2.80 8.04 -4.83
CA LEU A 131 -2.92 9.46 -4.51
C LEU A 131 -4.27 9.73 -3.81
N GLY A 132 -4.25 10.64 -2.84
CA GLY A 132 -5.44 11.20 -2.22
C GLY A 132 -5.89 12.52 -2.85
N ASN A 133 -6.72 13.29 -2.15
CA ASN A 133 -7.18 14.59 -2.66
C ASN A 133 -6.31 15.77 -2.25
N HIS A 134 -5.48 15.67 -1.21
CA HIS A 134 -4.48 16.69 -0.87
C HIS A 134 -3.26 16.57 -1.79
N ASP A 135 -2.84 15.32 -2.11
CA ASP A 135 -1.81 15.03 -3.11
C ASP A 135 -2.09 15.72 -4.46
N TYR A 136 -3.36 15.71 -4.85
CA TYR A 136 -3.86 16.26 -6.09
C TYR A 136 -3.90 17.79 -6.15
N ARG A 137 -3.60 18.51 -5.06
CA ARG A 137 -3.58 20.00 -5.05
C ARG A 137 -2.21 20.57 -5.39
N GLY A 138 -1.16 19.77 -5.20
CA GLY A 138 0.20 20.02 -5.65
C GLY A 138 0.48 19.39 -7.02
N ASP A 139 1.75 19.12 -7.30
CA ASP A 139 2.19 18.44 -8.51
C ASP A 139 2.04 16.91 -8.38
N VAL A 140 1.02 16.34 -9.04
CA VAL A 140 0.79 14.89 -9.07
C VAL A 140 1.88 14.17 -9.85
N LEU A 141 2.42 14.79 -10.90
CA LEU A 141 3.45 14.19 -11.75
C LEU A 141 4.79 14.04 -11.00
N ALA A 142 5.05 14.89 -10.00
CA ALA A 142 6.16 14.74 -9.07
C ALA A 142 6.05 13.43 -8.27
N GLN A 143 4.90 13.15 -7.64
CA GLN A 143 4.70 11.90 -6.88
C GLN A 143 4.82 10.64 -7.76
N LEU A 144 4.34 10.70 -9.01
CA LEU A 144 4.45 9.61 -9.97
C LEU A 144 5.89 9.42 -10.51
N SER A 145 6.75 10.42 -10.36
CA SER A 145 8.06 10.53 -11.02
C SER A 145 9.04 9.42 -10.62
N PRO A 146 9.84 8.88 -11.57
CA PRO A 146 10.98 8.04 -11.24
C PRO A 146 12.13 8.81 -10.55
N VAL A 147 12.03 10.13 -10.37
CA VAL A 147 13.01 10.91 -9.58
C VAL A 147 12.87 10.61 -8.09
N LEU A 148 11.66 10.67 -7.52
CA LEU A 148 11.45 10.35 -6.10
C LEU A 148 11.85 8.90 -5.79
N ARG A 149 11.62 7.96 -6.71
CA ARG A 149 12.10 6.57 -6.62
C ARG A 149 13.62 6.38 -6.70
N LYS A 150 14.39 7.43 -7.01
CA LYS A 150 15.86 7.43 -6.89
C LYS A 150 16.33 8.00 -5.56
N ILE A 151 15.55 8.88 -4.94
CA ILE A 151 15.77 9.39 -3.57
C ILE A 151 15.45 8.26 -2.58
N ASP A 152 14.24 7.69 -2.68
CA ASP A 152 13.83 6.52 -1.91
C ASP A 152 13.14 5.47 -2.82
N GLN A 153 13.82 4.33 -3.02
CA GLN A 153 13.35 3.23 -3.86
C GLN A 153 12.06 2.56 -3.35
N ARG A 154 11.67 2.80 -2.10
CA ARG A 154 10.44 2.25 -1.51
C ARG A 154 9.19 2.89 -2.11
N PHE A 155 9.25 4.13 -2.61
CA PHE A 155 8.08 4.95 -2.95
C PHE A 155 7.44 4.57 -4.30
N LEU A 156 6.72 3.45 -4.36
CA LEU A 156 6.03 2.96 -5.56
C LEU A 156 4.63 3.56 -5.70
N CYS A 157 4.57 4.89 -5.85
CA CYS A 157 3.32 5.61 -6.13
C CYS A 157 2.93 5.52 -7.62
N MET A 158 1.68 5.16 -7.89
CA MET A 158 1.04 5.27 -9.21
C MET A 158 -0.45 5.65 -9.06
N ARG A 159 -1.08 6.19 -10.11
CA ARG A 159 -2.52 6.50 -10.11
C ARG A 159 -3.39 5.25 -9.94
N SER A 160 -3.30 4.33 -10.89
CA SER A 160 -4.06 3.08 -10.89
C SER A 160 -3.21 1.97 -11.47
N PHE A 161 -3.08 0.88 -10.72
CA PHE A 161 -2.18 -0.24 -11.01
C PHE A 161 -2.62 -1.49 -10.26
N ILE A 162 -1.92 -2.60 -10.47
CA ILE A 162 -2.19 -3.87 -9.82
C ILE A 162 -0.89 -4.36 -9.19
N VAL A 163 -0.95 -4.78 -7.92
CA VAL A 163 0.08 -5.64 -7.33
C VAL A 163 -0.45 -7.06 -7.33
N ASN A 164 0.16 -7.94 -8.12
CA ASN A 164 -0.10 -9.36 -8.03
C ASN A 164 0.82 -9.96 -6.99
N ALA A 165 0.24 -10.74 -6.08
CA ALA A 165 0.98 -11.51 -5.12
C ALA A 165 0.40 -12.94 -5.02
N GLU A 166 0.33 -13.60 -6.18
CA GLU A 166 -0.01 -15.01 -6.43
C GLU A 166 -1.40 -15.44 -5.92
N ILE A 167 -1.58 -15.48 -4.60
CA ILE A 167 -2.84 -15.78 -3.91
C ILE A 167 -3.82 -14.60 -3.90
N VAL A 168 -3.33 -13.37 -4.12
CA VAL A 168 -4.09 -12.12 -4.04
C VAL A 168 -3.71 -11.16 -5.18
N ASP A 169 -4.72 -10.47 -5.74
CA ASP A 169 -4.51 -9.27 -6.55
C ASP A 169 -4.99 -8.04 -5.79
N PHE A 170 -4.12 -7.04 -5.64
CA PHE A 170 -4.44 -5.71 -5.11
C PHE A 170 -4.65 -4.73 -6.28
N PHE A 171 -5.88 -4.23 -6.43
CA PHE A 171 -6.27 -3.26 -7.44
C PHE A 171 -6.24 -1.86 -6.85
N PHE A 172 -5.20 -1.09 -7.15
CA PHE A 172 -5.02 0.29 -6.69
C PHE A 172 -5.74 1.25 -7.64
N ILE A 173 -6.57 2.15 -7.10
CA ILE A 173 -7.56 2.94 -7.85
C ILE A 173 -7.44 4.43 -7.55
N ASP A 174 -7.22 5.25 -8.58
CA ASP A 174 -7.26 6.71 -8.50
C ASP A 174 -8.69 7.21 -8.28
N THR A 175 -9.07 7.37 -7.01
CA THR A 175 -10.42 7.80 -6.61
C THR A 175 -10.65 9.31 -6.73
N THR A 176 -9.62 10.15 -6.79
CA THR A 176 -9.77 11.62 -6.73
C THR A 176 -10.53 12.20 -7.94
N PRO A 177 -10.29 11.75 -9.19
CA PRO A 177 -11.09 12.15 -10.35
C PRO A 177 -12.59 11.87 -10.23
N PHE A 178 -13.02 10.90 -9.41
CA PHE A 178 -14.45 10.58 -9.25
C PHE A 178 -15.21 11.68 -8.50
N GLN A 179 -14.59 12.45 -7.61
CA GLN A 179 -15.24 13.49 -6.81
C GLN A 179 -15.58 14.73 -7.67
N LEU A 180 -16.81 14.82 -8.18
CA LEU A 180 -17.26 15.91 -9.05
C LEU A 180 -17.16 17.29 -8.37
N LYS A 181 -17.23 17.32 -7.03
CA LYS A 181 -17.05 18.51 -6.20
C LYS A 181 -15.69 19.19 -6.45
N TYR A 182 -14.60 18.45 -6.63
CA TYR A 182 -13.26 19.04 -6.87
C TYR A 182 -13.13 19.65 -8.27
N TRP A 183 -13.81 19.08 -9.28
CA TRP A 183 -13.79 19.60 -10.65
C TRP A 183 -14.65 20.85 -10.85
N THR A 184 -15.71 21.01 -10.05
CA THR A 184 -16.77 22.01 -10.29
C THR A 184 -16.88 23.08 -9.21
N ARG A 185 -16.44 22.78 -7.99
CA ARG A 185 -16.55 23.63 -6.79
C ARG A 185 -15.35 23.40 -5.83
N PRO A 186 -14.09 23.55 -6.28
CA PRO A 186 -12.91 23.25 -5.46
C PRO A 186 -12.70 24.18 -4.25
N LYS A 187 -13.52 25.24 -4.12
CA LYS A 187 -13.27 26.41 -3.26
C LYS A 187 -11.94 27.06 -3.66
N ASP A 188 -11.08 27.36 -2.69
CA ASP A 188 -9.82 28.08 -2.85
C ASP A 188 -8.64 27.17 -3.25
N HIS A 189 -8.86 25.85 -3.35
CA HIS A 189 -7.82 24.88 -3.72
C HIS A 189 -7.63 24.77 -5.24
N HIS A 190 -6.38 24.58 -5.68
CA HIS A 190 -6.09 24.05 -7.02
C HIS A 190 -6.24 22.53 -7.05
N TYR A 191 -6.41 21.94 -8.25
CA TYR A 191 -6.37 20.49 -8.46
C TYR A 191 -5.68 20.16 -9.80
N ASP A 192 -4.64 19.33 -9.77
CA ASP A 192 -3.85 18.93 -10.92
C ASP A 192 -4.52 17.82 -11.75
N TRP A 193 -5.32 18.25 -12.72
CA TRP A 193 -6.00 17.34 -13.65
C TRP A 193 -5.13 16.86 -14.83
N ARG A 194 -3.82 17.12 -14.86
CA ARG A 194 -2.92 16.67 -15.94
C ARG A 194 -2.96 15.15 -16.07
N GLY A 195 -3.36 14.64 -17.25
CA GLY A 195 -3.47 13.20 -17.53
C GLY A 195 -4.75 12.51 -17.04
N VAL A 196 -5.66 13.21 -16.34
CA VAL A 196 -7.02 12.71 -16.01
C VAL A 196 -8.14 13.55 -16.61
N ALA A 197 -7.83 14.72 -17.17
CA ALA A 197 -8.74 15.46 -18.03
C ALA A 197 -8.84 14.83 -19.44
N PRO A 198 -10.03 14.76 -20.07
CA PRO A 198 -11.33 15.11 -19.52
C PRO A 198 -11.90 14.00 -18.62
N ARG A 199 -12.36 14.38 -17.41
CA ARG A 199 -12.84 13.49 -16.33
C ARG A 199 -13.62 12.26 -16.81
N GLN A 200 -14.64 12.46 -17.63
CA GLN A 200 -15.53 11.38 -18.04
C GLN A 200 -14.81 10.30 -18.86
N LYS A 201 -13.89 10.69 -19.77
CA LYS A 201 -13.10 9.74 -20.55
C LYS A 201 -12.14 8.96 -19.66
N TYR A 202 -11.50 9.62 -18.70
CA TYR A 202 -10.62 8.97 -17.75
C TYR A 202 -11.37 7.95 -16.88
N ILE A 203 -12.48 8.33 -16.26
CA ILE A 203 -13.29 7.43 -15.43
C ILE A 203 -13.84 6.24 -16.25
N THR A 204 -14.38 6.49 -17.44
CA THR A 204 -14.90 5.40 -18.30
C THR A 204 -13.81 4.42 -18.71
N ASN A 205 -12.60 4.90 -19.03
CA ASN A 205 -11.46 4.02 -19.33
C ASN A 205 -11.00 3.26 -18.08
N LEU A 206 -10.80 3.94 -16.95
CA LEU A 206 -10.34 3.32 -15.70
C LEU A 206 -11.29 2.23 -15.20
N LEU A 207 -12.61 2.46 -15.24
CA LEU A 207 -13.60 1.45 -14.86
C LEU A 207 -13.60 0.24 -15.81
N LYS A 208 -13.40 0.47 -17.11
CA LYS A 208 -13.25 -0.61 -18.11
C LYS A 208 -11.98 -1.44 -17.83
N ASP A 209 -10.85 -0.78 -17.64
CA ASP A 209 -9.56 -1.45 -17.48
C ASP A 209 -9.48 -2.19 -16.13
N MET A 210 -10.14 -1.67 -15.09
CA MET A 210 -10.36 -2.36 -13.80
C MET A 210 -11.27 -3.59 -13.96
N ASP A 211 -12.42 -3.45 -14.62
CA ASP A 211 -13.34 -4.57 -14.88
C ASP A 211 -12.67 -5.69 -15.69
N GLU A 212 -11.96 -5.34 -16.77
CA GLU A 212 -11.20 -6.30 -17.55
C GLU A 212 -10.09 -7.00 -16.74
N ALA A 213 -9.39 -6.27 -15.87
CA ALA A 213 -8.33 -6.83 -15.04
C ALA A 213 -8.88 -7.75 -13.94
N MET A 214 -9.95 -7.34 -13.27
CA MET A 214 -10.60 -8.14 -12.21
C MET A 214 -11.25 -9.41 -12.77
N LYS A 215 -11.74 -9.40 -14.02
CA LYS A 215 -12.21 -10.60 -14.74
C LYS A 215 -11.08 -11.56 -15.12
N LYS A 216 -9.91 -11.03 -15.51
CA LYS A 216 -8.71 -11.83 -15.85
C LYS A 216 -7.99 -12.37 -14.62
N SER A 217 -8.21 -11.79 -13.44
CA SER A 217 -7.60 -12.19 -12.17
C SER A 217 -8.07 -13.56 -11.70
N THR A 218 -7.13 -14.51 -11.64
CA THR A 218 -7.28 -15.86 -11.08
C THR A 218 -6.96 -15.94 -9.59
N ALA A 219 -6.51 -14.85 -8.97
CA ALA A 219 -6.14 -14.81 -7.56
C ALA A 219 -7.32 -15.18 -6.65
N LYS A 220 -7.04 -15.95 -5.58
CA LYS A 220 -8.06 -16.41 -4.63
C LYS A 220 -8.68 -15.26 -3.84
N TRP A 221 -7.92 -14.19 -3.60
CA TRP A 221 -8.37 -12.94 -2.97
C TRP A 221 -8.29 -11.77 -3.94
N LYS A 222 -9.26 -10.84 -3.86
CA LYS A 222 -9.27 -9.61 -4.67
C LYS A 222 -9.53 -8.41 -3.76
N ILE A 223 -8.55 -7.51 -3.68
CA ILE A 223 -8.55 -6.38 -2.75
C ILE A 223 -8.49 -5.10 -3.56
N ALA A 224 -9.48 -4.22 -3.40
CA ALA A 224 -9.45 -2.89 -4.00
C ALA A 224 -8.88 -1.88 -2.98
N VAL A 225 -7.96 -1.03 -3.43
CA VAL A 225 -7.32 0.01 -2.63
C VAL A 225 -7.59 1.37 -3.27
N GLY A 226 -8.17 2.30 -2.52
CA GLY A 226 -8.40 3.67 -2.95
C GLY A 226 -8.05 4.67 -1.86
N HIS A 227 -8.29 5.95 -2.11
CA HIS A 227 -8.22 6.98 -1.05
C HIS A 227 -9.60 7.25 -0.46
N HIS A 228 -10.57 7.60 -1.30
CA HIS A 228 -11.90 8.00 -0.85
C HIS A 228 -12.75 6.81 -0.36
N THR A 229 -13.62 7.11 0.58
CA THR A 229 -14.62 6.23 1.19
C THR A 229 -15.70 5.78 0.20
N ILE A 230 -15.90 4.47 0.04
CA ILE A 230 -17.15 3.94 -0.56
C ILE A 230 -18.25 3.97 0.51
N ARG A 231 -17.92 3.51 1.72
CA ARG A 231 -18.71 3.68 2.94
C ARG A 231 -17.84 4.30 4.03
N SER A 232 -18.44 5.10 4.90
CA SER A 232 -17.88 5.43 6.22
C SER A 232 -18.98 5.91 7.18
N VAL A 233 -18.73 5.91 8.48
CA VAL A 233 -19.53 6.61 9.50
C VAL A 233 -18.89 7.92 10.00
N SER A 234 -17.83 8.41 9.37
CA SER A 234 -17.09 9.60 9.86
C SER A 234 -17.54 10.91 9.19
N ASP A 235 -16.65 11.88 8.94
CA ASP A 235 -16.96 13.24 8.47
C ASP A 235 -17.34 13.30 6.98
N HIS A 236 -16.63 12.57 6.12
CA HIS A 236 -16.84 12.59 4.68
C HIS A 236 -17.90 11.56 4.25
N GLY A 237 -18.00 10.43 4.94
CA GLY A 237 -19.09 9.45 4.75
C GLY A 237 -19.06 8.79 3.37
N ASP A 238 -20.21 8.36 2.86
CA ASP A 238 -20.32 7.66 1.56
C ASP A 238 -20.05 8.58 0.34
N THR A 239 -19.00 8.30 -0.45
CA THR A 239 -18.78 9.00 -1.73
C THR A 239 -19.76 8.53 -2.81
N LYS A 240 -20.76 9.37 -3.11
CA LYS A 240 -21.86 9.09 -4.05
C LYS A 240 -21.38 8.63 -5.43
N GLU A 241 -20.36 9.25 -5.99
CA GLU A 241 -19.82 8.88 -7.30
C GLU A 241 -19.14 7.51 -7.29
N LEU A 242 -18.53 7.08 -6.18
CA LEU A 242 -18.00 5.72 -6.06
C LEU A 242 -19.14 4.69 -5.90
N LEU A 243 -20.20 5.02 -5.14
CA LEU A 243 -21.40 4.17 -5.05
C LEU A 243 -22.07 3.95 -6.41
N GLN A 244 -22.12 4.98 -7.24
CA GLN A 244 -22.80 4.94 -8.54
C GLN A 244 -21.95 4.31 -9.66
N LEU A 245 -20.63 4.51 -9.63
CA LEU A 245 -19.75 4.19 -10.76
C LEU A 245 -18.76 3.05 -10.47
N LEU A 246 -18.18 3.01 -9.26
CA LEU A 246 -17.12 2.05 -8.92
C LEU A 246 -17.69 0.79 -8.23
N LEU A 247 -18.54 0.94 -7.23
CA LEU A 247 -19.09 -0.17 -6.46
C LEU A 247 -19.81 -1.24 -7.31
N PRO A 248 -20.55 -0.91 -8.39
CA PRO A 248 -21.10 -1.93 -9.28
C PRO A 248 -20.03 -2.81 -9.95
N VAL A 249 -18.88 -2.21 -10.33
CA VAL A 249 -17.73 -2.94 -10.89
C VAL A 249 -17.08 -3.84 -9.84
N LEU A 250 -16.89 -3.33 -8.61
CA LEU A 250 -16.32 -4.15 -7.52
C LEU A 250 -17.24 -5.34 -7.15
N LYS A 251 -18.57 -5.13 -7.15
CA LYS A 251 -19.57 -6.16 -6.86
C LYS A 251 -19.63 -7.26 -7.92
N VAL A 252 -19.73 -6.90 -9.22
CA VAL A 252 -19.81 -7.91 -10.29
C VAL A 252 -18.51 -8.72 -10.44
N ASN A 253 -17.39 -8.18 -9.96
CA ASN A 253 -16.09 -8.84 -9.96
C ASN A 253 -15.75 -9.60 -8.67
N SER A 254 -16.67 -9.65 -7.70
CA SER A 254 -16.49 -10.34 -6.42
C SER A 254 -15.23 -9.92 -5.65
N ILE A 255 -15.02 -8.61 -5.50
CA ILE A 255 -14.04 -8.05 -4.56
C ILE A 255 -14.37 -8.50 -3.13
N ASP A 256 -13.34 -8.82 -2.34
CA ASP A 256 -13.47 -9.20 -0.94
C ASP A 256 -13.48 -7.99 -0.01
N PHE A 257 -12.48 -7.12 -0.22
CA PHE A 257 -12.15 -6.00 0.66
C PHE A 257 -11.93 -4.74 -0.16
N TYR A 258 -12.51 -3.63 0.29
CA TYR A 258 -12.15 -2.28 -0.15
C TYR A 258 -11.45 -1.56 1.00
N ILE A 259 -10.24 -1.06 0.74
CA ILE A 259 -9.36 -0.44 1.74
C ILE A 259 -9.14 1.02 1.35
N ASN A 260 -9.36 1.95 2.29
CA ASN A 260 -9.30 3.39 2.03
C ASN A 260 -8.76 4.22 3.19
N GLY A 261 -8.53 5.51 2.94
CA GLY A 261 -8.22 6.55 3.91
C GLY A 261 -9.31 7.61 3.88
N HIS A 262 -8.91 8.88 3.68
CA HIS A 262 -9.75 10.07 3.47
C HIS A 262 -10.51 10.52 4.72
N ASP A 263 -11.29 9.64 5.33
CA ASP A 263 -11.84 9.89 6.66
C ASP A 263 -10.77 9.56 7.71
N HIS A 264 -10.45 10.54 8.55
CA HIS A 264 -9.31 10.52 9.49
C HIS A 264 -9.58 9.69 10.74
N CYS A 265 -9.82 8.39 10.53
CA CYS A 265 -10.20 7.41 11.54
C CYS A 265 -9.77 5.99 11.13
N LEU A 266 -10.02 5.02 12.01
CA LEU A 266 -9.94 3.59 11.73
C LEU A 266 -11.35 2.97 11.77
N GLU A 267 -11.69 2.13 10.79
CA GLU A 267 -13.07 1.64 10.63
C GLU A 267 -13.15 0.25 9.98
N HIS A 268 -14.15 -0.54 10.36
CA HIS A 268 -14.58 -1.74 9.63
C HIS A 268 -16.12 -1.75 9.49
N ILE A 269 -16.60 -1.84 8.24
CA ILE A 269 -18.01 -1.99 7.88
C ILE A 269 -18.19 -3.24 7.03
N SER A 270 -19.15 -4.08 7.37
CA SER A 270 -19.64 -5.15 6.50
C SER A 270 -20.79 -4.64 5.63
N SER A 271 -20.73 -4.90 4.32
CA SER A 271 -21.88 -4.71 3.43
C SER A 271 -23.05 -5.63 3.84
N ARG A 272 -24.28 -5.12 3.74
CA ARG A 272 -25.54 -5.88 3.94
C ARG A 272 -26.03 -6.55 2.66
N ASP A 273 -25.64 -6.04 1.50
CA ASP A 273 -26.13 -6.46 0.18
C ASP A 273 -25.04 -7.09 -0.70
N SER A 274 -23.85 -7.33 -0.16
CA SER A 274 -22.76 -8.06 -0.83
C SER A 274 -21.75 -8.65 0.19
N PRO A 275 -20.84 -9.54 -0.22
CA PRO A 275 -19.77 -10.04 0.66
C PRO A 275 -18.67 -9.02 0.99
N ILE A 276 -18.67 -7.83 0.37
CA ILE A 276 -17.61 -6.82 0.49
C ILE A 276 -17.51 -6.31 1.94
N GLN A 277 -16.28 -6.21 2.45
CA GLN A 277 -15.98 -5.41 3.64
C GLN A 277 -15.28 -4.11 3.24
N TYR A 278 -15.59 -3.01 3.95
CA TYR A 278 -14.93 -1.72 3.81
C TYR A 278 -14.07 -1.47 5.05
N LEU A 279 -12.81 -1.08 4.83
CA LEU A 279 -11.78 -0.96 5.86
C LEU A 279 -11.07 0.39 5.72
N THR A 280 -11.38 1.34 6.63
CA THR A 280 -10.74 2.67 6.64
C THR A 280 -9.52 2.66 7.55
N SER A 281 -8.39 3.16 7.04
CA SER A 281 -7.11 3.25 7.76
C SER A 281 -6.46 4.65 7.63
N GLY A 282 -7.27 5.70 7.62
CA GLY A 282 -6.86 7.12 7.49
C GLY A 282 -6.35 7.76 8.78
N GLY A 283 -5.95 6.96 9.78
CA GLY A 283 -5.43 7.45 11.06
C GLY A 283 -3.93 7.78 11.07
N GLY A 284 -3.25 7.83 9.92
CA GLY A 284 -1.79 7.86 9.84
C GLY A 284 -1.14 9.14 10.37
N SER A 285 -1.88 10.24 10.42
CA SER A 285 -1.50 11.47 11.12
C SER A 285 -2.72 12.11 11.80
N LYS A 286 -2.97 13.42 11.60
CA LYS A 286 -4.05 14.22 12.18
C LYS A 286 -5.42 13.51 12.13
N ALA A 287 -6.03 13.27 13.30
CA ALA A 287 -7.32 12.61 13.48
C ALA A 287 -8.13 13.29 14.62
N TRP A 288 -9.09 12.58 15.21
CA TRP A 288 -10.00 13.03 16.28
C TRP A 288 -10.93 14.16 15.86
N ARG A 289 -11.82 13.88 14.90
CA ARG A 289 -12.77 14.86 14.37
C ARG A 289 -14.10 14.88 15.14
N GLY A 290 -14.38 13.85 15.95
CA GLY A 290 -15.56 13.74 16.79
C GLY A 290 -16.86 13.49 16.02
N VAL A 291 -16.77 13.12 14.73
CA VAL A 291 -17.94 12.97 13.85
C VAL A 291 -18.38 11.51 13.78
N PHE A 292 -19.69 11.28 13.93
CA PHE A 292 -20.32 9.99 13.74
C PHE A 292 -21.66 10.15 13.01
N GLN A 293 -21.75 9.57 11.81
CA GLN A 293 -22.88 9.62 10.89
C GLN A 293 -23.25 8.19 10.46
N PRO A 294 -24.30 7.56 11.01
CA PRO A 294 -24.64 6.17 10.68
C PRO A 294 -24.90 5.95 9.19
N ASN A 295 -24.11 5.08 8.54
CA ASN A 295 -24.41 4.59 7.19
C ASN A 295 -25.44 3.44 7.20
N SER A 296 -25.91 3.06 6.03
CA SER A 296 -26.94 2.03 5.85
C SER A 296 -26.44 0.59 5.92
N ASP A 297 -25.13 0.36 5.87
CA ASP A 297 -24.52 -0.98 5.96
C ASP A 297 -24.36 -1.40 7.44
N LYS A 298 -23.50 -2.38 7.77
CA LYS A 298 -23.28 -2.82 9.17
C LYS A 298 -21.90 -2.41 9.65
N LEU A 299 -21.83 -1.36 10.48
CA LEU A 299 -20.63 -1.04 11.25
C LEU A 299 -20.25 -2.21 12.18
N GLN A 300 -18.97 -2.56 12.21
CA GLN A 300 -18.39 -3.62 13.06
C GLN A 300 -17.35 -3.05 14.04
N PHE A 301 -16.63 -2.01 13.64
CA PHE A 301 -15.66 -1.28 14.46
C PHE A 301 -15.49 0.16 13.94
N PHE A 302 -15.32 1.12 14.86
CA PHE A 302 -14.99 2.51 14.58
C PHE A 302 -14.09 3.07 15.67
N TYR A 303 -13.09 3.85 15.28
CA TYR A 303 -12.22 4.60 16.17
C TYR A 303 -11.78 5.89 15.46
N ASP A 304 -12.32 7.02 15.88
CA ASP A 304 -12.03 8.39 15.38
C ASP A 304 -10.57 8.85 15.63
N GLY A 305 -9.70 7.98 16.14
CA GLY A 305 -8.33 8.33 16.50
C GLY A 305 -7.25 7.85 15.53
N GLN A 306 -6.03 8.18 15.90
CA GLN A 306 -4.81 7.92 15.12
C GLN A 306 -4.35 6.47 15.21
N GLY A 307 -3.81 5.97 14.11
CA GLY A 307 -3.21 4.64 14.07
C GLY A 307 -3.17 3.98 12.69
N PHE A 308 -3.09 2.66 12.79
CA PHE A 308 -2.69 1.64 11.82
C PHE A 308 -3.66 0.52 11.44
N MET A 309 -3.48 -0.13 10.30
CA MET A 309 -3.94 -1.52 10.11
C MET A 309 -2.79 -2.44 9.66
N SER A 310 -2.83 -3.71 10.08
CA SER A 310 -2.03 -4.79 9.47
C SER A 310 -2.96 -5.84 8.86
N LEU A 311 -2.52 -6.44 7.76
CA LEU A 311 -3.14 -7.63 7.16
C LEU A 311 -2.10 -8.76 7.10
N GLN A 312 -2.43 -9.93 7.64
CA GLN A 312 -1.77 -11.20 7.32
C GLN A 312 -2.72 -12.04 6.49
N ILE A 313 -2.26 -12.58 5.36
CA ILE A 313 -3.13 -13.31 4.43
C ILE A 313 -2.41 -14.52 3.85
N ASN A 314 -3.12 -15.64 3.77
CA ASN A 314 -2.69 -16.86 3.08
C ASN A 314 -3.85 -17.33 2.17
N GLN A 315 -3.75 -18.52 1.57
CA GLN A 315 -4.82 -19.02 0.70
C GLN A 315 -6.19 -19.07 1.42
N ASP A 316 -6.24 -19.48 2.69
CA ASP A 316 -7.49 -19.86 3.36
C ASP A 316 -8.01 -18.81 4.34
N GLN A 317 -7.17 -17.86 4.78
CA GLN A 317 -7.52 -16.86 5.78
C GLN A 317 -6.86 -15.50 5.51
N ALA A 318 -7.61 -14.44 5.79
CA ALA A 318 -7.17 -13.04 5.84
C ALA A 318 -7.48 -12.47 7.24
N ASP A 319 -6.44 -12.06 7.96
CA ASP A 319 -6.49 -11.56 9.33
C ASP A 319 -6.10 -10.08 9.41
N PHE A 320 -7.06 -9.26 9.80
CA PHE A 320 -6.92 -7.81 9.98
C PHE A 320 -6.79 -7.46 11.46
N ILE A 321 -5.84 -6.58 11.78
CA ILE A 321 -5.64 -6.02 13.13
C ILE A 321 -5.49 -4.51 13.01
N PHE A 322 -6.23 -3.76 13.83
CA PHE A 322 -6.12 -2.31 13.93
C PHE A 322 -5.37 -1.91 15.21
N TYR A 323 -4.48 -0.93 15.07
CA TYR A 323 -3.59 -0.45 16.14
C TYR A 323 -3.81 1.04 16.37
N ASP A 324 -3.76 1.50 17.62
CA ASP A 324 -3.68 2.93 17.92
C ASP A 324 -2.26 3.50 17.74
N VAL A 325 -2.13 4.81 17.86
CA VAL A 325 -0.85 5.57 17.86
C VAL A 325 0.15 5.15 18.96
N SER A 326 -0.26 4.36 19.94
CA SER A 326 0.61 3.78 20.98
C SER A 326 1.01 2.33 20.68
N GLY A 327 0.45 1.71 19.64
CA GLY A 327 0.65 0.30 19.28
C GLY A 327 -0.32 -0.66 19.97
N ASN A 328 -1.33 -0.18 20.70
CA ASN A 328 -2.35 -1.03 21.32
C ASN A 328 -3.27 -1.60 20.24
N ILE A 329 -3.62 -2.89 20.36
CA ILE A 329 -4.61 -3.51 19.46
C ILE A 329 -6.01 -3.04 19.86
N LEU A 330 -6.68 -2.33 18.96
CA LEU A 330 -8.05 -1.86 19.13
C LEU A 330 -9.08 -2.89 18.69
N TYR A 331 -8.81 -3.58 17.58
CA TYR A 331 -9.75 -4.49 16.94
C TYR A 331 -9.01 -5.59 16.17
N LYS A 332 -9.64 -6.76 16.08
CA LYS A 332 -9.19 -7.91 15.29
C LYS A 332 -10.38 -8.48 14.53
N TRP A 333 -10.18 -8.84 13.27
CA TRP A 333 -11.21 -9.51 12.47
C TRP A 333 -10.59 -10.43 11.42
N SER A 334 -11.26 -11.54 11.14
CA SER A 334 -10.76 -12.62 10.32
C SER A 334 -11.79 -13.03 9.27
N LYS A 335 -11.34 -13.27 8.04
CA LYS A 335 -12.15 -13.86 6.97
C LYS A 335 -11.51 -15.16 6.50
N SER A 336 -12.27 -16.25 6.51
CA SER A 336 -11.87 -17.49 5.86
C SER A 336 -12.49 -17.65 4.47
N LYS A 337 -11.75 -18.25 3.54
CA LYS A 337 -12.22 -18.78 2.26
C LYS A 337 -11.90 -20.27 2.18
N ALA A 338 -12.90 -21.10 2.43
CA ALA A 338 -12.78 -22.55 2.28
C ALA A 338 -12.29 -22.92 0.86
N ASN A 339 -11.38 -23.89 0.77
CA ASN A 339 -11.05 -24.52 -0.50
C ASN A 339 -12.23 -25.37 -0.96
N TYR A 340 -12.98 -24.85 -1.94
CA TYR A 340 -13.83 -25.70 -2.77
C TYR A 340 -12.92 -26.56 -3.66
N LEU A 341 -12.44 -27.67 -3.08
CA LEU A 341 -12.02 -28.82 -3.86
C LEU A 341 -13.21 -29.22 -4.74
N GLN A 342 -13.13 -28.88 -6.03
CA GLN A 342 -14.04 -29.42 -7.04
C GLN A 342 -13.94 -30.95 -6.95
N PRO A 343 -15.03 -31.68 -6.69
CA PRO A 343 -15.00 -33.13 -6.68
C PRO A 343 -14.48 -33.63 -8.03
N SER A 344 -13.42 -34.42 -8.02
CA SER A 344 -12.80 -34.94 -9.24
C SER A 344 -13.77 -35.91 -9.92
N THR A 345 -14.52 -35.42 -10.91
CA THR A 345 -15.49 -36.19 -11.71
C THR A 345 -14.79 -37.09 -12.72
N TYR A 346 -14.06 -38.09 -12.22
CA TYR A 346 -13.47 -39.16 -13.01
C TYR A 346 -13.67 -40.54 -12.38
N ILE A 347 -14.02 -41.50 -13.24
CA ILE A 347 -14.15 -42.94 -13.02
C ILE A 347 -15.28 -43.38 -12.07
N THR A 348 -16.43 -43.69 -12.69
CA THR A 348 -16.95 -45.06 -12.61
C THR A 348 -17.13 -45.58 -14.04
N GLU A 349 -16.24 -46.47 -14.48
CA GLU A 349 -16.52 -47.36 -15.61
C GLU A 349 -17.33 -48.56 -15.10
N ALA A 350 -18.38 -48.94 -15.83
CA ALA A 350 -19.14 -50.18 -15.68
C ALA A 350 -19.93 -50.46 -16.98
#